data_AF-A0AAP3EXJ3-F1
#
_entry.id   AF-A0AAP3EXJ3-F1
#
_cell.length_a   1.000
_cell.length_b   1.000
_cell.length_c   1.000
_cell.angle_alpha   90.00
_cell.angle_beta   90.00
_cell.angle_gamma   90.00
#
_symmetry.space_group_name_H-M   'P 1'
#
loop_
_entity.id
_entity.type
_entity.pdbx_description
1 polymer ?
#
loop_
_entity_poly.entity_id
_entity_poly.type
_entity_poly.pdbx_seq_one_letter_code
_entity_poly.pdbx_strand_id
1 'polypeptide(L)'
;CLGFQDFSQLTRDYGDKESKVIQNTVGNIFSGQVVGETAKTLSERFGKVLQKRQSMTINRSDKSTSISTQMDSLIPPSKISNLTQGMFVGSVSDNFDQRIDQKIFHAQIVVDNEKVAKETKAYKKIPNILSFSDEEMKRQVEANYKQIKADI
;
A
#
# COMPACT_ATOMS: atom_id res chain seq x y z
N CYS A 1 1.70 -9.22 5.14
CA CYS A 1 1.60 -8.08 4.20
C CYS A 1 3.00 -7.54 3.96
N LEU A 2 3.40 -7.34 2.70
CA LEU A 2 4.69 -6.74 2.35
C LEU A 2 4.48 -5.25 2.06
N GLY A 3 5.32 -4.37 2.60
CA GLY A 3 5.25 -2.93 2.36
C GLY A 3 6.63 -2.40 2.02
N PHE A 4 6.70 -1.59 0.96
CA PHE A 4 7.91 -0.94 0.47
C PHE A 4 7.49 0.34 -0.25
N GLN A 5 8.40 1.31 -0.37
CA GLN A 5 8.06 2.60 -0.96
C GLN A 5 8.17 2.58 -2.49
N ASP A 6 9.07 1.76 -3.03
CA ASP A 6 9.34 1.69 -4.46
C ASP A 6 9.87 0.31 -4.86
N PHE A 7 9.60 -0.15 -6.08
CA PHE A 7 10.10 -1.44 -6.57
C PHE A 7 11.62 -1.51 -6.63
N SER A 8 12.32 -0.37 -6.75
CA SER A 8 13.79 -0.35 -6.69
C SER A 8 14.36 -0.87 -5.37
N GLN A 9 13.62 -0.76 -4.26
CA GLN A 9 14.03 -1.33 -2.97
C GLN A 9 14.05 -2.86 -3.04
N LEU A 10 13.02 -3.45 -3.64
CA LEU A 10 12.96 -4.89 -3.89
C LEU A 10 14.08 -5.36 -4.82
N THR A 11 14.33 -4.64 -5.91
CA THR A 11 15.41 -4.98 -6.86
C THR A 11 16.78 -4.87 -6.22
N ARG A 12 17.00 -3.88 -5.35
CA ARG A 12 18.26 -3.71 -4.61
C ARG A 12 18.52 -4.87 -3.65
N ASP A 13 17.50 -5.30 -2.91
CA ASP A 13 17.68 -6.27 -1.82
C ASP A 13 17.65 -7.72 -2.32
N TYR A 14 16.83 -8.01 -3.34
CA TYR A 14 16.60 -9.38 -3.83
C TYR A 14 17.17 -9.63 -5.24
N GLY A 15 17.60 -8.59 -5.95
CA GLY A 15 18.00 -8.69 -7.36
C GLY A 15 16.81 -8.74 -8.32
N ASP A 16 17.11 -8.59 -9.61
CA ASP A 16 16.10 -8.32 -10.64
C ASP A 16 15.16 -9.51 -10.92
N LYS A 17 15.65 -10.74 -10.75
CA LYS A 17 14.84 -11.95 -10.95
C LYS A 17 13.87 -12.19 -9.79
N GLU A 18 14.38 -12.19 -8.57
CA GLU A 18 13.56 -12.49 -7.37
C GLU A 18 12.57 -11.37 -7.08
N SER A 19 12.95 -10.10 -7.29
CA SER A 19 12.03 -8.97 -7.15
C SER A 19 10.82 -9.08 -8.08
N LYS A 20 11.02 -9.47 -9.35
CA LYS A 20 9.93 -9.72 -10.31
C LYS A 20 9.02 -10.87 -9.86
N VAL A 21 9.58 -11.95 -9.30
CA VAL A 21 8.78 -13.04 -8.74
C VAL A 21 7.89 -12.53 -7.61
N ILE A 22 8.45 -11.76 -6.67
CA ILE A 22 7.69 -11.17 -5.57
C ILE A 22 6.57 -10.29 -6.12
N GLN A 23 6.88 -9.36 -7.03
CA GLN A 23 5.90 -8.44 -7.61
C GLN A 23 4.75 -9.16 -8.32
N ASN A 24 5.04 -10.20 -9.10
CA ASN A 24 4.05 -10.93 -9.89
C ASN A 24 3.23 -11.92 -9.07
N THR A 25 3.76 -12.43 -7.96
CA THR A 25 3.08 -13.44 -7.13
C THR A 25 1.97 -12.83 -6.28
N VAL A 26 2.09 -11.57 -5.87
CA VAL A 26 1.08 -10.94 -4.98
C VAL A 26 -0.19 -10.63 -5.76
N GLY A 27 -1.32 -11.25 -5.40
CA GLY A 27 -2.63 -10.98 -6.03
C GLY A 27 -3.29 -9.67 -5.56
N ASN A 28 -2.98 -9.25 -4.33
CA ASN A 28 -3.50 -8.03 -3.73
C ASN A 28 -2.43 -6.93 -3.75
N ILE A 29 -2.78 -5.74 -4.24
CA ILE A 29 -1.87 -4.59 -4.32
C ILE A 29 -2.60 -3.38 -3.77
N PHE A 30 -1.90 -2.64 -2.92
CA PHE A 30 -2.30 -1.32 -2.45
C PHE A 30 -1.13 -0.38 -2.70
N SER A 31 -1.35 0.68 -3.45
CA SER A 31 -0.33 1.66 -3.81
C SER A 31 -0.87 3.08 -3.60
N GLY A 32 -0.12 3.87 -2.84
CA GLY A 32 -0.33 5.31 -2.77
C GLY A 32 0.35 6.02 -3.94
N GLN A 33 0.76 7.26 -3.73
CA GLN A 33 1.56 7.99 -4.70
C GLN A 33 2.93 7.32 -4.89
N VAL A 34 3.21 6.89 -6.12
CA VAL A 34 4.51 6.34 -6.55
C VAL A 34 4.87 6.90 -7.91
N VAL A 35 6.17 7.05 -8.18
CA VAL A 35 6.68 7.71 -9.38
C VAL A 35 7.57 6.78 -10.21
N GLY A 36 7.94 7.21 -11.42
CA GLY A 36 8.93 6.51 -12.23
C GLY A 36 8.44 5.18 -12.80
N GLU A 37 9.27 4.15 -12.71
CA GLU A 37 9.02 2.83 -13.29
C GLU A 37 7.92 2.07 -12.55
N THR A 38 7.88 2.18 -11.22
CA THR A 38 6.83 1.59 -10.36
C THR A 38 5.42 1.99 -10.81
N ALA A 39 5.21 3.27 -11.14
CA ALA A 39 3.92 3.76 -11.64
C ALA A 39 3.55 3.17 -13.01
N LYS A 40 4.53 2.93 -13.89
CA LYS A 40 4.29 2.32 -15.21
C LYS A 40 3.89 0.86 -15.06
N THR A 41 4.66 0.09 -14.30
CA THR A 41 4.38 -1.32 -14.03
C THR A 41 3.00 -1.52 -13.39
N LEU A 42 2.63 -0.67 -12.43
CA LEU A 42 1.30 -0.70 -11.83
C LEU A 42 0.19 -0.36 -12.84
N SER A 43 0.38 0.67 -13.65
CA SER A 43 -0.57 1.04 -14.71
C SER A 43 -0.80 -0.08 -15.72
N GLU A 44 0.27 -0.73 -16.15
CA GLU A 44 0.20 -1.89 -17.06
C GLU A 44 -0.53 -3.06 -16.41
N ARG A 45 -0.31 -3.28 -15.11
CA ARG A 45 -0.96 -4.34 -14.35
C ARG A 45 -2.46 -4.11 -14.15
N PHE A 46 -2.89 -2.86 -14.02
CA PHE A 46 -4.32 -2.51 -14.00
C PHE A 46 -4.99 -2.66 -15.37
N GLY A 47 -4.20 -2.74 -16.44
CA GLY A 47 -4.68 -2.99 -17.79
C GLY A 47 -5.27 -1.76 -18.48
N LYS A 48 -5.83 -2.01 -19.67
CA LYS A 48 -6.42 -1.00 -20.54
C LYS A 48 -7.91 -1.25 -20.70
N VAL A 49 -8.65 -0.18 -20.91
CA VAL A 49 -10.09 -0.21 -21.15
C VAL A 49 -10.40 0.56 -22.42
N LEU A 50 -11.44 0.12 -23.13
CA LEU A 50 -11.89 0.77 -24.35
C LEU A 50 -12.61 2.08 -23.99
N GLN A 51 -11.95 3.20 -24.29
CA GLN A 51 -12.45 4.54 -24.03
C GLN A 51 -13.10 5.12 -25.29
N LYS A 52 -14.27 5.74 -25.12
CA LYS A 52 -14.95 6.48 -26.19
C LYS A 52 -14.44 7.93 -26.18
N ARG A 53 -13.76 8.34 -27.24
CA ARG A 53 -13.31 9.70 -27.46
C ARG A 53 -14.27 10.40 -28.41
N GLN A 54 -14.99 11.38 -27.88
CA GLN A 54 -15.86 12.26 -28.65
C GLN A 54 -15.07 13.53 -28.99
N SER A 55 -14.85 13.76 -30.28
CA SER A 55 -14.29 15.01 -30.79
C SER A 55 -15.41 15.84 -31.37
N MET A 56 -15.55 17.07 -30.91
CA MET A 56 -16.56 18.00 -31.40
C MET A 56 -15.87 19.09 -32.20
N THR A 57 -16.19 19.18 -33.47
CA THR A 57 -15.72 20.27 -34.34
C THR A 57 -16.86 21.26 -34.48
N ILE A 58 -16.64 22.48 -33.98
CA ILE A 58 -17.62 23.56 -34.01
C ILE A 58 -17.19 24.54 -35.10
N ASN A 59 -17.97 24.64 -36.16
CA ASN A 59 -17.80 25.62 -37.22
C ASN A 59 -18.95 26.64 -37.17
N ARG A 60 -18.82 27.80 -37.84
CA ARG A 60 -19.84 28.88 -37.77
C ARG A 60 -21.24 28.44 -38.23
N SER A 61 -21.32 27.44 -39.10
CA SER A 61 -22.58 26.96 -39.70
C SER A 61 -23.01 25.57 -39.20
N ASP A 62 -22.08 24.76 -38.69
CA ASP A 62 -22.34 23.36 -38.35
C ASP A 62 -21.52 22.90 -37.15
N LYS A 63 -22.10 21.98 -36.39
CA LYS A 63 -21.46 21.31 -35.25
C LYS A 63 -21.38 19.81 -35.55
N SER A 64 -20.20 19.32 -35.88
CA SER A 64 -19.99 17.88 -36.10
C SER A 64 -19.42 17.22 -34.85
N THR A 65 -19.91 16.03 -34.53
CA THR A 65 -19.39 15.20 -33.43
C THR A 65 -18.87 13.92 -34.04
N SER A 66 -17.58 13.67 -33.91
CA SER A 66 -16.94 12.42 -34.27
C SER A 66 -16.75 11.59 -33.01
N ILE A 67 -17.16 10.31 -33.06
CA ILE A 67 -17.02 9.37 -31.95
C ILE A 67 -16.05 8.29 -32.41
N SER A 68 -14.94 8.16 -31.70
CA SER A 68 -13.92 7.13 -31.92
C SER A 68 -13.72 6.32 -30.65
N THR A 69 -13.34 5.06 -30.79
CA THR A 69 -12.99 4.19 -29.66
C THR A 69 -11.51 3.88 -29.69
N GLN A 70 -10.83 4.01 -28.56
CA GLN A 70 -9.40 3.73 -28.41
C GLN A 70 -9.17 2.93 -27.13
N MET A 71 -8.18 2.03 -27.12
CA MET A 71 -7.74 1.38 -25.88
C MET A 71 -6.81 2.33 -25.12
N ASP A 72 -7.21 2.72 -23.92
CA ASP A 72 -6.42 3.59 -23.04
C ASP A 72 -6.19 2.93 -21.68
N SER A 73 -5.14 3.32 -20.97
CA SER A 73 -4.84 2.79 -19.64
C SER A 73 -5.98 3.13 -18.67
N LEU A 74 -6.45 2.12 -17.92
CA LEU A 74 -7.52 2.30 -16.93
C LEU A 74 -7.13 3.35 -15.88
N ILE A 75 -5.88 3.25 -15.39
CA ILE A 75 -5.27 4.22 -14.49
C ILE A 75 -3.91 4.59 -15.08
N PRO A 76 -3.75 5.77 -15.69
CA PRO A 76 -2.49 6.20 -16.28
C PRO A 76 -1.36 6.37 -15.22
N PRO A 77 -0.08 6.17 -15.57
CA PRO A 77 1.03 6.36 -14.63
C PRO A 77 1.10 7.77 -14.06
N SER A 78 0.69 8.77 -14.85
CA SER A 78 0.60 10.17 -14.43
C SER A 78 -0.45 10.39 -13.34
N LYS A 79 -1.53 9.61 -13.34
CA LYS A 79 -2.56 9.67 -12.30
C LYS A 79 -2.05 9.07 -10.99
N ILE A 80 -1.30 7.96 -11.08
CA ILE A 80 -0.66 7.30 -9.94
C ILE A 80 0.42 8.20 -9.32
N SER A 81 1.23 8.84 -10.18
CA SER A 81 2.30 9.76 -9.75
C SER A 81 1.79 11.03 -9.06
N ASN A 82 0.54 11.42 -9.31
CA ASN A 82 -0.07 12.63 -8.76
C ASN A 82 -1.21 12.33 -7.77
N LEU A 83 -1.24 11.13 -7.17
CA LEU A 83 -2.19 10.82 -6.12
C LEU A 83 -1.99 11.76 -4.92
N THR A 84 -3.07 12.34 -4.42
CA THR A 84 -3.04 13.14 -3.21
C THR A 84 -2.90 12.24 -1.97
N GLN A 85 -2.42 12.81 -0.87
CA GLN A 85 -2.29 12.06 0.37
C GLN A 85 -3.66 11.50 0.81
N GLY A 86 -3.68 10.21 1.14
CA GLY A 86 -4.91 9.49 1.48
C GLY A 86 -5.64 8.87 0.28
N MET A 87 -5.22 9.15 -0.97
CA MET A 87 -5.69 8.44 -2.15
C MET A 87 -4.85 7.20 -2.42
N PHE A 88 -5.52 6.10 -2.76
CA PHE A 88 -4.89 4.82 -3.06
C PHE A 88 -5.48 4.21 -4.32
N VAL A 89 -4.61 3.51 -5.04
CA VAL A 89 -4.97 2.65 -6.15
C VAL A 89 -4.54 1.23 -5.85
N GLY A 90 -5.27 0.25 -6.35
CA GLY A 90 -4.92 -1.13 -6.07
C GLY A 90 -5.81 -2.12 -6.78
N SER A 91 -5.43 -3.38 -6.65
CA SER A 91 -6.20 -4.51 -7.14
C SER A 91 -6.38 -5.51 -6.01
N VAL A 92 -7.60 -6.03 -5.86
CA VAL A 92 -7.95 -7.05 -4.86
C VAL A 92 -8.37 -8.32 -5.60
N SER A 93 -7.81 -9.45 -5.18
CA SER A 93 -8.24 -10.78 -5.62
C SER A 93 -9.50 -11.20 -4.87
N ASP A 94 -10.41 -11.85 -5.59
CA ASP A 94 -11.62 -12.46 -5.03
C ASP A 94 -11.33 -13.84 -4.41
N ASN A 95 -12.23 -14.27 -3.53
CA ASN A 95 -12.27 -15.64 -3.00
C ASN A 95 -13.33 -16.45 -3.79
N PHE A 96 -13.23 -17.78 -3.78
CA PHE A 96 -14.16 -18.67 -4.49
C PHE A 96 -15.64 -18.36 -4.18
N ASP A 97 -15.95 -18.03 -2.94
CA ASP A 97 -17.32 -17.79 -2.46
C ASP A 97 -17.74 -16.31 -2.54
N GLN A 98 -16.79 -15.40 -2.79
CA GLN A 98 -17.03 -13.95 -2.80
C GLN A 98 -16.34 -13.32 -4.00
N ARG A 99 -17.00 -13.40 -5.16
CA ARG A 99 -16.56 -12.74 -6.39
C ARG A 99 -16.74 -11.23 -6.27
N ILE A 100 -15.71 -10.49 -6.68
CA ILE A 100 -15.70 -9.04 -6.70
C ILE A 100 -15.71 -8.60 -8.16
N ASP A 101 -16.75 -7.88 -8.58
CA ASP A 101 -16.89 -7.40 -9.95
C ASP A 101 -15.84 -6.33 -10.30
N GLN A 102 -15.56 -5.42 -9.37
CA GLN A 102 -14.54 -4.38 -9.51
C GLN A 102 -13.31 -4.71 -8.67
N LYS A 103 -12.41 -5.50 -9.23
CA LYS A 103 -11.14 -5.86 -8.57
C LYS A 103 -10.19 -4.68 -8.42
N ILE A 104 -10.25 -3.72 -9.32
CA ILE A 104 -9.36 -2.55 -9.33
C ILE A 104 -10.10 -1.37 -8.72
N PHE A 105 -9.45 -0.64 -7.80
CA PHE A 105 -10.01 0.53 -7.15
C PHE A 105 -9.06 1.73 -7.23
N HIS A 106 -9.66 2.92 -7.17
CA HIS A 106 -9.01 4.21 -6.99
C HIS A 106 -9.85 5.00 -5.98
N ALA A 107 -9.47 4.99 -4.72
CA ALA A 107 -10.31 5.46 -3.62
C ALA A 107 -9.53 6.31 -2.61
N GLN A 108 -10.26 7.17 -1.89
CA GLN A 108 -9.73 7.93 -0.76
C GLN A 108 -9.98 7.15 0.53
N ILE A 109 -8.96 6.99 1.36
CA ILE A 109 -9.14 6.56 2.74
C ILE A 109 -9.61 7.77 3.54
N VAL A 110 -10.87 7.73 3.96
CA VAL A 110 -11.44 8.72 4.86
C VAL A 110 -11.20 8.26 6.29
N VAL A 111 -10.23 8.89 6.97
CA VAL A 111 -10.02 8.69 8.40
C VAL A 111 -10.83 9.72 9.16
N ASP A 112 -11.80 9.26 9.95
CA ASP A 112 -12.55 10.12 10.86
C ASP A 112 -11.66 10.51 12.06
N ASN A 113 -10.99 11.66 11.92
CA ASN A 113 -10.03 12.16 12.90
C ASN A 113 -10.65 12.36 14.28
N GLU A 114 -11.95 12.69 14.38
CA GLU A 114 -12.61 12.88 15.68
C GLU A 114 -12.79 11.56 16.42
N LYS A 115 -13.16 10.51 15.70
CA LYS A 115 -13.32 9.16 16.26
C LYS A 115 -11.98 8.58 16.66
N VAL A 116 -10.95 8.74 15.82
CA VAL A 116 -9.58 8.28 16.12
C VAL A 116 -8.99 9.06 17.31
N ALA A 117 -9.24 10.36 17.44
CA ALA A 117 -8.78 11.13 18.60
C ALA A 117 -9.46 10.68 19.91
N LYS A 118 -10.75 10.31 19.86
CA LYS A 118 -11.47 9.74 21.02
C LYS A 118 -10.91 8.38 21.41
N GLU A 119 -10.67 7.48 20.46
CA GLU A 119 -10.00 6.20 20.71
C GLU A 119 -8.58 6.40 21.23
N THR A 120 -7.84 7.37 20.68
CA THR A 120 -6.45 7.62 21.07
C THR A 120 -6.34 8.13 22.51
N LYS A 121 -7.29 8.98 22.93
CA LYS A 121 -7.40 9.42 24.33
C LYS A 121 -7.82 8.29 25.28
N ALA A 122 -8.52 7.27 24.77
CA ALA A 122 -8.90 6.10 25.53
C ALA A 122 -7.82 5.00 25.55
N TYR A 123 -6.75 5.10 24.76
CA TYR A 123 -5.63 4.16 24.82
C TYR A 123 -4.99 4.22 26.20
N LYS A 124 -5.15 3.14 26.95
CA LYS A 124 -4.33 2.87 28.12
C LYS A 124 -2.94 2.48 27.62
N LYS A 125 -1.91 3.11 28.17
CA LYS A 125 -0.53 2.65 27.97
C LYS A 125 -0.47 1.17 28.31
N ILE A 126 0.20 0.39 27.46
CA ILE A 126 0.54 -1.00 27.78
C ILE A 126 1.22 -0.96 29.15
N PRO A 127 0.68 -1.66 30.16
CA PRO A 127 1.30 -1.67 31.47
C PRO A 127 2.71 -2.21 31.31
N ASN A 128 3.70 -1.51 31.89
CA ASN A 128 5.04 -2.07 32.00
C ASN A 128 4.94 -3.30 32.91
N ILE A 129 4.93 -4.49 32.29
CA ILE A 129 4.85 -5.77 33.01
C ILE A 129 6.13 -5.95 33.85
N LEU A 130 7.26 -5.40 33.40
CA LEU A 130 8.56 -5.46 34.06
C LEU A 130 9.32 -4.14 33.84
N SER A 131 9.64 -3.43 34.92
CA SER A 131 10.67 -2.39 34.92
C SER A 131 11.96 -3.01 35.41
N PHE A 132 12.90 -3.29 34.50
CA PHE A 132 14.24 -3.69 34.90
C PHE A 132 14.98 -2.45 35.40
N SER A 133 14.99 -2.23 36.72
CA SER A 133 15.92 -1.31 37.35
C SER A 133 17.30 -2.01 37.38
N ASP A 134 18.36 -1.31 36.94
CA ASP A 134 19.72 -1.88 36.91
C ASP A 134 20.20 -2.32 38.30
N GLU A 135 19.66 -1.71 39.36
CA GLU A 135 19.92 -2.03 40.76
C GLU A 135 19.33 -3.39 41.17
N GLU A 136 18.05 -3.66 40.87
CA GLU A 136 17.42 -4.96 41.17
C GLU A 136 17.99 -6.10 40.33
N MET A 137 18.34 -5.82 39.08
CA MET A 137 18.96 -6.81 38.20
C MET A 137 20.32 -7.24 38.74
N LYS A 138 21.17 -6.30 39.16
CA LYS A 138 22.46 -6.62 39.80
C LYS A 138 22.27 -7.43 41.09
N ARG A 139 21.28 -7.06 41.90
CA ARG A 139 20.98 -7.76 43.16
C ARG A 139 20.51 -9.19 42.93
N GLN A 140 19.68 -9.44 41.93
CA GLN A 140 19.24 -10.78 41.54
C GLN A 140 20.36 -11.62 40.94
N VAL A 141 21.23 -11.02 40.13
CA VAL A 141 22.42 -11.70 39.57
C VAL A 141 23.39 -12.10 40.67
N GLU A 142 23.68 -11.22 41.64
CA GLU A 142 24.52 -11.55 42.80
C GLU A 142 23.89 -12.63 43.70
N ALA A 143 22.58 -12.58 43.92
CA ALA A 143 21.86 -13.57 44.71
C ALA A 143 21.93 -14.96 44.05
N ASN A 144 21.64 -15.05 42.75
CA ASN A 144 21.76 -16.29 41.99
C ASN A 144 23.21 -16.80 41.95
N TYR A 145 24.19 -15.91 41.76
CA TYR A 145 25.60 -16.29 41.77
C TYR A 145 26.02 -16.89 43.13
N LYS A 146 25.59 -16.31 44.25
CA LYS A 146 25.86 -16.84 45.59
C LYS A 146 25.16 -18.18 45.83
N GLN A 147 23.96 -18.35 45.32
CA GLN A 147 23.19 -19.58 45.47
C GLN A 147 23.82 -20.73 44.68
N ILE A 148 24.17 -20.51 43.41
CA ILE A 148 24.89 -21.48 42.57
C ILE A 148 26.25 -21.84 43.18
N LYS A 149 26.94 -20.88 43.78
CA LYS A 149 28.23 -21.12 44.45
C LYS A 149 28.11 -21.90 45.77
N ALA A 150 26.93 -21.91 46.40
CA ALA A 150 26.67 -22.69 47.61
C ALA A 150 26.15 -24.11 47.29
N ASP A 151 25.59 -24.32 46.09
CA ASP A 151 25.17 -25.62 45.57
C ASP A 151 26.32 -26.41 44.88
N ILE A 152 27.51 -25.82 44.76
CA ILE A 152 28.78 -26.47 44.33
C ILE A 152 29.60 -26.81 45.57
#